data_AF-L2GWY7-F1
#
_entry.id   AF-L2GWY7-F1
#
_cell.length_a   1.000
_cell.length_b   1.000
_cell.length_c   1.000
_cell.angle_alpha   90.00
_cell.angle_beta   90.00
_cell.angle_gamma   90.00
#
_symmetry.space_group_name_H-M   'P 1'
#
loop_
_entity.id
_entity.type
_entity.pdbx_description
1 polymer ?
#
loop_
_entity_poly.entity_id
_entity_poly.type
_entity_poly.pdbx_seq_one_letter_code
_entity_poly.pdbx_strand_id
1 'polypeptide(L)'
;MDSPLQRSQTQRITRFMERLSALQCIKWFVVVVLIFKSLQVIFNTSVLVVTMNQHSKAPFKLFISVYNVLVLVQLILFFLRHREYFRVARLPDIQDNNELSLFSNFVDAFSLFWCLTGFHWTQECKTCKISAPLLYYTTLTWSYLGIFVVVSPLIAIVLLIFIIAYFKPNLPVIEYKNTGEINKENANCSICLAEYNVNDKIKILPCNHHFHLNCIDEWFNIDDICPLCKKPINILYDLID
;
A
#
# COMPACT_ATOMS: atom_id res chain seq x y z
N MET A 1 -37.38 20.18 6.27
CA MET A 1 -36.09 20.87 6.49
C MET A 1 -35.62 20.48 7.88
N ASP A 2 -34.64 19.59 7.99
CA ASP A 2 -34.13 19.17 9.30
C ASP A 2 -33.40 20.32 10.00
N SER A 3 -33.61 20.46 11.31
CA SER A 3 -32.95 21.50 12.09
C SER A 3 -31.42 21.30 12.10
N PRO A 4 -30.61 22.37 12.06
CA PRO A 4 -29.14 22.26 12.04
C PRO A 4 -28.56 21.49 13.25
N LEU A 5 -29.28 21.47 14.38
CA LEU A 5 -28.91 20.70 15.57
C LEU A 5 -29.00 19.18 15.31
N GLN A 6 -30.06 18.74 14.64
CA GLN A 6 -30.33 17.34 14.32
C GLN A 6 -29.33 16.81 13.29
N ARG A 7 -28.92 17.64 12.32
CA ARG A 7 -27.85 17.32 11.36
C ARG A 7 -26.50 17.11 12.04
N SER A 8 -26.18 17.91 13.07
CA SER A 8 -24.92 17.80 13.82
C SER A 8 -24.84 16.54 14.70
N GLN A 9 -25.96 16.12 15.29
CA GLN A 9 -26.03 14.91 16.12
C GLN A 9 -25.96 13.65 15.27
N THR A 10 -26.69 13.59 14.16
CA THR A 10 -26.61 12.47 13.20
C THR A 10 -25.19 12.29 12.67
N GLN A 11 -24.48 13.39 12.34
CA GLN A 11 -23.10 13.36 11.85
C GLN A 11 -22.07 12.94 12.92
N ARG A 12 -22.38 13.10 14.22
CA ARG A 12 -21.55 12.60 15.32
C ARG A 12 -21.78 11.11 15.55
N ILE A 13 -23.02 10.65 15.46
CA ILE A 13 -23.38 9.24 15.60
C ILE A 13 -22.80 8.41 14.45
N THR A 14 -22.91 8.88 13.20
CA THR A 14 -22.31 8.17 12.04
C THR A 14 -20.80 8.03 12.19
N ARG A 15 -20.08 9.12 12.51
CA ARG A 15 -18.63 9.09 12.77
C ARG A 15 -18.24 8.18 13.92
N PHE A 16 -19.07 8.07 14.95
CA PHE A 16 -18.83 7.14 16.06
C PHE A 16 -19.03 5.68 15.64
N MET A 17 -20.07 5.38 14.87
CA MET A 17 -20.33 4.05 14.34
C MET A 17 -19.25 3.59 13.34
N GLU A 18 -18.79 4.48 12.47
CA GLU A 18 -17.66 4.24 11.55
C GLU A 18 -16.35 3.95 12.31
N ARG A 19 -16.09 4.67 13.40
CA ARG A 19 -14.92 4.42 14.25
C ARG A 19 -15.00 3.07 14.96
N LEU A 20 -16.19 2.67 15.41
CA LEU A 20 -16.42 1.37 16.03
C LEU A 20 -16.23 0.22 15.02
N SER A 21 -16.76 0.35 13.80
CA SER A 21 -16.61 -0.67 12.75
C SER A 21 -15.16 -0.79 12.29
N ALA A 22 -14.44 0.33 12.12
CA ALA A 22 -13.01 0.32 11.80
C ALA A 22 -12.18 -0.36 12.90
N LEU A 23 -12.46 -0.07 14.17
CA LEU A 23 -11.79 -0.71 15.30
C LEU A 23 -12.08 -2.23 15.34
N GLN A 24 -13.30 -2.67 15.07
CA GLN A 24 -13.62 -4.09 15.00
C GLN A 24 -12.87 -4.79 13.86
N CYS A 25 -12.77 -4.14 12.70
CA CYS A 25 -12.03 -4.65 11.54
C CYS A 25 -10.54 -4.84 11.86
N ILE A 26 -9.91 -3.83 12.48
CA ILE A 26 -8.51 -3.91 12.89
C ILE A 26 -8.31 -4.99 13.97
N LYS A 27 -9.25 -5.19 14.92
CA LYS A 27 -9.18 -6.27 15.94
C LYS A 27 -9.18 -7.63 15.30
N TRP A 28 -10.11 -7.82 14.37
CA TRP A 28 -10.22 -9.05 13.63
C TRP A 28 -8.96 -9.32 12.81
N PHE A 29 -8.44 -8.32 12.11
CA PHE A 29 -7.20 -8.43 11.35
C PHE A 29 -6.00 -8.84 12.21
N VAL A 30 -5.78 -8.17 13.34
CA VAL A 30 -4.68 -8.48 14.28
C VAL A 30 -4.80 -9.93 14.80
N VAL A 31 -6.01 -10.37 15.16
CA VAL A 31 -6.25 -11.75 15.62
C VAL A 31 -5.94 -12.76 14.52
N VAL A 32 -6.39 -12.51 13.29
CA VAL A 32 -6.14 -13.40 12.14
C VAL A 32 -4.63 -13.54 11.89
N VAL A 33 -3.87 -12.44 11.94
CA VAL A 33 -2.41 -12.46 11.77
C VAL A 33 -1.72 -13.24 12.89
N LEU A 34 -2.12 -13.05 14.15
CA LEU A 34 -1.61 -13.81 15.30
C LEU A 34 -1.85 -15.31 15.15
N ILE A 35 -3.06 -15.69 14.75
CA ILE A 35 -3.42 -17.11 14.51
C ILE A 35 -2.55 -17.68 13.40
N PHE A 36 -2.44 -16.98 12.27
CA PHE A 36 -1.65 -17.45 11.13
C PHE A 36 -0.17 -17.66 11.49
N LYS A 37 0.46 -16.69 12.17
CA LYS A 37 1.85 -16.81 12.64
C LYS A 37 2.02 -17.93 13.68
N SER A 38 1.05 -18.13 14.56
CA SER A 38 1.07 -19.22 15.54
C SER A 38 0.99 -20.59 14.85
N LEU A 39 0.08 -20.75 13.88
CA LEU A 39 -0.03 -21.97 13.08
C LEU A 39 1.25 -22.28 12.30
N GLN A 40 1.91 -21.24 11.77
CA GLN A 40 3.19 -21.37 11.08
C GLN A 40 4.29 -21.93 12.01
N VAL A 41 4.40 -21.43 13.24
CA VAL A 41 5.35 -21.95 14.24
C VAL A 41 5.05 -23.41 14.59
N ILE A 42 3.77 -23.74 14.82
CA ILE A 42 3.33 -25.11 15.15
C ILE A 42 3.63 -26.08 14.01
N PHE A 43 3.35 -25.68 12.77
CA PHE A 43 3.61 -26.49 11.58
C PHE A 43 5.10 -26.76 11.41
N ASN A 44 5.95 -25.72 11.48
CA ASN A 44 7.39 -25.88 11.34
C ASN A 44 8.00 -26.73 12.45
N THR A 45 7.53 -26.56 13.69
CA THR A 45 7.94 -27.39 14.83
C THR A 45 7.55 -28.85 14.60
N SER A 46 6.32 -29.10 14.16
CA SER A 46 5.85 -30.45 13.81
C SER A 46 6.70 -31.10 12.71
N VAL A 47 7.03 -30.34 11.66
CA VAL A 47 7.91 -30.82 10.57
C VAL A 47 9.28 -31.19 11.10
N LEU A 48 9.88 -30.39 11.98
CA LEU A 48 11.18 -30.69 12.59
C LEU A 48 11.14 -31.95 13.48
N VAL A 49 10.07 -32.14 14.26
CA VAL A 49 9.89 -33.32 15.11
C VAL A 49 9.72 -34.58 14.28
N VAL A 50 8.84 -34.56 13.26
CA VAL A 50 8.58 -35.71 12.38
C VAL A 50 9.83 -36.10 11.59
N THR A 51 10.64 -35.12 11.18
CA THR A 51 11.84 -35.34 10.35
C THR A 51 13.13 -35.48 11.17
N MET A 52 13.03 -35.51 12.51
CA MET A 52 14.18 -35.52 13.41
C MET A 52 15.18 -36.63 13.08
N ASN A 53 14.69 -37.82 12.70
CA ASN A 53 15.50 -39.00 12.40
C ASN A 53 15.94 -39.11 10.91
N GLN A 54 15.48 -38.21 10.03
CA GLN A 54 15.85 -38.24 8.61
C GLN A 54 17.18 -37.49 8.38
N HIS A 55 18.11 -38.07 7.61
CA HIS A 55 19.34 -37.38 7.24
C HIS A 55 19.22 -36.78 5.83
N SER A 56 19.46 -35.47 5.71
CA SER A 56 19.53 -34.76 4.43
C SER A 56 20.96 -34.26 4.18
N LYS A 57 21.44 -34.36 2.93
CA LYS A 57 22.77 -33.84 2.53
C LYS A 57 22.87 -32.32 2.66
N ALA A 58 21.77 -31.62 2.39
CA ALA A 58 21.66 -30.18 2.55
C ALA A 58 21.11 -29.80 3.95
N PRO A 59 21.47 -28.62 4.48
CA PRO A 59 21.11 -28.20 5.84
C PRO A 59 19.66 -27.69 5.95
N PHE A 60 18.67 -28.40 5.40
CA PHE A 60 17.26 -27.98 5.44
C PHE A 60 16.67 -27.93 6.86
N LYS A 61 17.15 -28.78 7.77
CA LYS A 61 16.76 -28.70 9.19
C LYS A 61 17.23 -27.40 9.82
N LEU A 62 18.44 -26.94 9.50
CA LEU A 62 18.96 -25.66 9.96
C LEU A 62 18.11 -24.52 9.39
N PHE A 63 17.78 -24.58 8.10
CA PHE A 63 16.89 -23.60 7.48
C PHE A 63 15.56 -23.48 8.22
N ILE A 64 14.83 -24.59 8.38
CA ILE A 64 13.51 -24.60 9.02
C ILE A 64 13.62 -24.21 10.50
N SER A 65 14.68 -24.63 11.21
CA SER A 65 14.90 -24.27 12.60
C SER A 65 15.10 -22.76 12.77
N VAL A 66 16.01 -22.14 12.02
CA VAL A 66 16.24 -20.70 12.08
C VAL A 66 15.00 -19.93 11.61
N TYR A 67 14.35 -20.37 10.54
CA TYR A 67 13.10 -19.77 10.07
C TYR A 67 12.01 -19.80 11.16
N ASN A 68 11.84 -20.93 11.85
CA ASN A 68 10.88 -21.06 12.94
C ASN A 68 11.19 -20.12 14.11
N VAL A 69 12.47 -19.96 14.48
CA VAL A 69 12.91 -18.99 15.50
C VAL A 69 12.58 -17.56 15.05
N LEU A 70 12.85 -17.20 13.80
CA LEU A 70 12.52 -15.87 13.27
C LEU A 70 11.01 -15.61 13.29
N VAL A 71 10.19 -16.56 12.87
CA VAL A 71 8.72 -16.44 12.93
C VAL A 71 8.25 -16.33 14.38
N LEU A 72 8.85 -17.08 15.32
CA LEU A 72 8.53 -16.98 16.75
C LEU A 72 8.89 -15.59 17.32
N VAL A 73 10.06 -15.06 16.98
CA VAL A 73 10.46 -13.71 17.37
C VAL A 73 9.49 -12.68 16.77
N GLN A 74 9.16 -12.76 15.48
CA GLN A 74 8.17 -11.90 14.84
C GLN A 74 6.79 -12.00 15.51
N LEU A 75 6.36 -13.21 15.90
CA LEU A 75 5.09 -13.41 16.61
C LEU A 75 5.09 -12.70 17.97
N ILE A 76 6.19 -12.81 18.72
CA ILE A 76 6.36 -12.13 20.01
C ILE A 76 6.36 -10.61 19.81
N LEU A 77 7.13 -10.09 18.85
CA LEU A 77 7.18 -8.65 18.55
C LEU A 77 5.82 -8.12 18.10
N PHE A 78 5.13 -8.84 17.22
CA PHE A 78 3.78 -8.48 16.75
C PHE A 78 2.78 -8.46 17.90
N PHE A 79 2.83 -9.47 18.77
CA PHE A 79 1.99 -9.52 19.97
C PHE A 79 2.29 -8.37 20.94
N LEU A 80 3.57 -8.08 21.21
CA LEU A 80 3.97 -6.96 22.07
C LEU A 80 3.51 -5.62 21.50
N ARG A 81 3.67 -5.40 20.18
CA ARG A 81 3.22 -4.18 19.49
C ARG A 81 1.70 -3.98 19.59
N HIS A 82 0.92 -5.05 19.49
CA HIS A 82 -0.54 -4.98 19.44
C HIS A 82 -1.22 -5.34 20.77
N ARG A 83 -0.46 -5.56 21.84
CA ARG A 83 -1.00 -5.98 23.15
C ARG A 83 -2.03 -4.99 23.71
N GLU A 84 -1.74 -3.70 23.60
CA GLU A 84 -2.63 -2.64 24.13
C GLU A 84 -3.98 -2.58 23.41
N TYR A 85 -4.01 -3.07 22.17
CA TYR A 85 -5.20 -3.13 21.35
C TYR A 85 -6.28 -4.08 21.90
N PHE A 86 -5.86 -5.12 22.62
CA PHE A 86 -6.75 -6.05 23.32
C PHE A 86 -7.19 -5.54 24.69
N ARG A 87 -6.44 -4.61 25.30
CA ARG A 87 -6.68 -4.15 26.67
C ARG A 87 -7.63 -2.95 26.74
N VAL A 88 -7.65 -2.08 25.73
CA VAL A 88 -8.37 -0.79 25.80
C VAL A 88 -9.53 -0.73 24.79
N ALA A 89 -10.69 -0.20 25.21
CA ALA A 89 -11.88 0.01 24.37
C ALA A 89 -11.87 1.37 23.62
N ARG A 90 -10.76 2.09 23.68
CA ARG A 90 -10.49 3.40 23.06
C ARG A 90 -9.24 3.24 22.19
N LEU A 91 -9.20 3.89 21.01
CA LEU A 91 -8.02 3.95 20.16
C LEU A 91 -6.81 4.39 21.00
N PRO A 92 -5.79 3.53 21.21
CA PRO A 92 -4.57 3.94 21.86
C PRO A 92 -3.86 4.96 20.97
N ASP A 93 -3.28 6.00 21.57
CA ASP A 93 -2.34 6.86 20.86
C ASP A 93 -1.20 5.97 20.37
N ILE A 94 -0.95 5.96 19.06
CA ILE A 94 0.11 5.13 18.47
C ILE A 94 1.45 5.78 18.83
N GLN A 95 1.88 5.56 20.08
CA GLN A 95 3.24 5.86 20.48
C GLN A 95 4.11 4.70 19.94
N ASP A 96 4.55 4.81 18.70
CA ASP A 96 5.47 3.83 18.11
C ASP A 96 6.78 3.85 18.92
N ASN A 97 7.05 2.76 19.64
CA ASN A 97 8.34 2.57 20.29
C ASN A 97 9.41 2.37 19.22
N ASN A 98 10.18 3.41 18.94
CA ASN A 98 11.22 3.42 17.90
C ASN A 98 12.21 2.24 17.99
N GLU A 99 12.52 1.76 19.19
CA GLU A 99 13.41 0.60 19.36
C GLU A 99 12.76 -0.72 18.92
N LEU A 100 11.48 -0.91 19.23
CA LEU A 100 10.74 -2.12 18.86
C LEU A 100 10.51 -2.18 17.35
N SER A 101 10.24 -1.04 16.71
CA SER A 101 10.08 -0.95 15.26
C SER A 101 11.40 -1.20 14.53
N LEU A 102 12.52 -0.63 15.02
CA LEU A 102 13.86 -0.89 14.49
C LEU A 102 14.21 -2.38 14.56
N PHE A 103 13.97 -3.01 15.72
CA PHE A 103 14.26 -4.44 15.88
C PHE A 103 13.36 -5.31 14.99
N SER A 104 12.07 -5.00 14.86
CA SER A 104 11.17 -5.69 13.91
C SER A 104 11.69 -5.60 12.48
N ASN A 105 12.06 -4.40 12.02
CA ASN A 105 12.58 -4.18 10.68
C ASN A 105 13.88 -4.97 10.43
N PHE A 106 14.76 -5.05 11.44
CA PHE A 106 15.98 -5.86 11.37
C PHE A 106 15.66 -7.36 11.22
N VAL A 107 14.72 -7.87 12.02
CA VAL A 107 14.27 -9.28 11.94
C VAL A 107 13.65 -9.58 10.57
N ASP A 108 12.87 -8.65 10.02
CA ASP A 108 12.29 -8.79 8.69
C ASP A 108 13.37 -8.83 7.60
N ALA A 109 14.34 -7.92 7.64
CA ALA A 109 15.47 -7.91 6.70
C ALA A 109 16.30 -9.20 6.77
N PHE A 110 16.59 -9.68 7.99
CA PHE A 110 17.30 -10.94 8.19
C PHE A 110 16.48 -12.15 7.69
N SER A 111 15.16 -12.13 7.86
CA SER A 111 14.27 -13.18 7.34
C SER A 111 14.31 -13.27 5.82
N LEU A 112 14.42 -12.13 5.12
CA LEU A 112 14.58 -12.11 3.66
C LEU A 112 15.91 -12.69 3.22
N PHE A 113 17.00 -12.28 3.88
CA PHE A 113 18.32 -12.87 3.64
C PHE A 113 18.27 -14.38 3.82
N TRP A 114 17.68 -14.86 4.93
CA TRP A 114 17.56 -16.29 5.20
C TRP A 114 16.75 -17.03 4.12
N CYS A 115 15.65 -16.48 3.64
CA CYS A 115 14.85 -17.04 2.53
C CYS A 115 15.67 -17.20 1.24
N LEU A 116 16.55 -16.26 0.90
CA LEU A 116 17.44 -16.38 -0.25
C LEU A 116 18.43 -17.54 -0.08
N THR A 117 18.98 -17.70 1.13
CA THR A 117 19.86 -18.83 1.46
C THR A 117 19.13 -20.17 1.35
N GLY A 118 17.88 -20.22 1.82
CA GLY A 118 17.00 -21.39 1.67
C GLY A 118 16.74 -21.75 0.21
N PHE A 119 16.42 -20.75 -0.62
CA PHE A 119 16.22 -20.95 -2.05
C PHE A 119 17.49 -21.50 -2.72
N HIS A 120 18.65 -20.93 -2.43
CA HIS A 120 19.94 -21.41 -2.93
C HIS A 120 20.16 -22.90 -2.58
N TRP A 121 19.98 -23.29 -1.31
CA TRP A 121 20.12 -24.69 -0.89
C TRP A 121 19.13 -25.64 -1.56
N THR A 122 17.90 -25.18 -1.87
CA THR A 122 16.94 -26.01 -2.62
C THR A 122 17.37 -26.22 -4.08
N GLN A 123 18.05 -25.25 -4.70
CA GLN A 123 18.53 -25.36 -6.08
C GLN A 123 19.75 -26.28 -6.21
N GLU A 124 20.66 -26.27 -5.23
CA GLU A 124 21.86 -27.12 -5.26
C GLU A 124 21.53 -28.61 -5.13
N CYS A 125 20.52 -28.97 -4.33
CA CYS A 125 20.22 -30.38 -4.05
C CYS A 125 19.04 -30.96 -4.84
N LYS A 126 19.31 -31.44 -6.07
CA LYS A 126 18.29 -32.11 -6.91
C LYS A 126 17.82 -33.46 -6.34
N THR A 127 18.70 -34.21 -5.66
CA THR A 127 18.36 -35.53 -5.08
C THR A 127 17.55 -35.44 -3.79
N CYS A 128 17.51 -34.26 -3.16
CA CYS A 128 16.86 -34.09 -1.86
C CYS A 128 15.33 -34.17 -1.93
N LYS A 129 14.75 -33.95 -3.12
CA LYS A 129 13.31 -34.13 -3.37
C LYS A 129 12.82 -35.54 -3.04
N ILE A 130 13.68 -36.55 -3.21
CA ILE A 130 13.37 -37.96 -2.96
C ILE A 130 13.80 -38.39 -1.56
N SER A 131 14.98 -37.94 -1.10
CA SER A 131 15.53 -38.38 0.19
C SER A 131 14.80 -37.79 1.41
N ALA A 132 14.32 -36.55 1.31
CA ALA A 132 13.64 -35.84 2.40
C ALA A 132 12.58 -34.89 1.85
N PRO A 133 11.46 -35.42 1.30
CA PRO A 133 10.48 -34.63 0.57
C PRO A 133 9.83 -33.55 1.45
N LEU A 134 9.48 -33.89 2.69
CA LEU A 134 8.82 -32.95 3.60
C LEU A 134 9.70 -31.72 3.90
N LEU A 135 10.97 -31.93 4.27
CA LEU A 135 11.93 -30.84 4.50
C LEU A 135 12.14 -29.98 3.25
N TYR A 136 12.25 -30.62 2.08
CA TYR A 136 12.45 -29.94 0.81
C TYR A 136 11.26 -29.04 0.45
N TYR A 137 10.03 -29.57 0.43
CA TYR A 137 8.85 -28.80 0.06
C TYR A 137 8.52 -27.71 1.08
N THR A 138 8.70 -27.97 2.38
CA THR A 138 8.52 -26.92 3.41
C THR A 138 9.52 -25.78 3.21
N THR A 139 10.80 -26.08 3.00
CA THR A 139 11.83 -25.06 2.71
C THR A 139 11.50 -24.26 1.45
N LEU A 140 11.08 -24.96 0.39
CA LEU A 140 10.73 -24.35 -0.89
C LEU A 140 9.54 -23.40 -0.77
N THR A 141 8.46 -23.85 -0.10
CA THR A 141 7.25 -23.05 0.11
C THR A 141 7.55 -21.76 0.87
N TRP A 142 8.32 -21.84 1.98
CA TRP A 142 8.65 -20.64 2.75
C TRP A 142 9.58 -19.69 2.00
N SER A 143 10.52 -20.23 1.22
CA SER A 143 11.41 -19.41 0.40
C SER A 143 10.63 -18.63 -0.67
N TYR A 144 9.70 -19.29 -1.39
CA TYR A 144 8.85 -18.62 -2.37
C TYR A 144 7.88 -17.62 -1.75
N LEU A 145 7.26 -17.96 -0.61
CA LEU A 145 6.36 -17.04 0.08
C LEU A 145 7.11 -15.78 0.52
N GLY A 146 8.34 -15.93 1.04
CA GLY A 146 9.21 -14.81 1.38
C GLY A 146 9.50 -13.90 0.19
N ILE A 147 9.85 -14.47 -0.97
CA ILE A 147 10.09 -13.71 -2.20
C ILE A 147 8.81 -12.99 -2.67
N PHE A 148 7.66 -13.66 -2.63
CA PHE A 148 6.38 -13.07 -3.05
C PHE A 148 5.99 -11.86 -2.20
N VAL A 149 6.19 -11.91 -0.88
CA VAL A 149 5.90 -10.79 0.03
C VAL A 149 6.73 -9.55 -0.32
N VAL A 150 7.94 -9.70 -0.84
CA VAL A 150 8.80 -8.58 -1.28
C VAL A 150 8.42 -8.09 -2.67
N VAL A 151 8.16 -9.02 -3.60
CA VAL A 151 7.90 -8.68 -5.00
C VAL A 151 6.51 -8.05 -5.19
N SER A 152 5.50 -8.49 -4.43
CA SER A 152 4.13 -7.96 -4.50
C SER A 152 4.02 -6.43 -4.35
N PRO A 153 4.57 -5.79 -3.29
CA PRO A 153 4.52 -4.33 -3.15
C PRO A 153 5.32 -3.60 -4.24
N LEU A 154 6.44 -4.16 -4.69
CA LEU A 154 7.22 -3.57 -5.79
C LEU A 154 6.43 -3.59 -7.09
N ILE A 155 5.76 -4.69 -7.41
CA ILE A 155 4.86 -4.78 -8.56
C ILE A 155 3.71 -3.79 -8.40
N ALA A 156 3.10 -3.68 -7.22
CA ALA A 156 2.01 -2.73 -6.98
C ALA A 156 2.47 -1.29 -7.20
N ILE A 157 3.65 -0.91 -6.71
CA ILE A 157 4.23 0.43 -6.95
C ILE A 157 4.46 0.67 -8.44
N VAL A 158 5.04 -0.30 -9.16
CA VAL A 158 5.27 -0.19 -10.60
C VAL A 158 3.95 -0.05 -11.36
N LEU A 159 2.92 -0.82 -10.99
CA LEU A 159 1.60 -0.72 -11.58
C LEU A 159 0.94 0.63 -11.27
N LEU A 160 1.07 1.14 -10.05
CA LEU A 160 0.58 2.47 -9.69
C LEU A 160 1.26 3.56 -10.51
N ILE A 161 2.59 3.52 -10.63
CA ILE A 161 3.35 4.47 -11.46
C ILE A 161 2.92 4.37 -12.93
N PHE A 162 2.71 3.16 -13.45
CA PHE A 162 2.23 2.96 -14.81
C PHE A 162 0.82 3.51 -15.02
N ILE A 163 -0.09 3.29 -14.07
CA ILE A 163 -1.45 3.85 -14.09
C ILE A 163 -1.39 5.38 -14.07
N ILE A 164 -0.55 5.97 -13.22
CA ILE A 164 -0.36 7.42 -13.13
C ILE A 164 0.19 7.99 -14.44
N ALA A 165 1.17 7.32 -15.04
CA ALA A 165 1.79 7.77 -16.28
C ALA A 165 0.88 7.62 -17.50
N TYR A 166 0.00 6.60 -17.52
CA TYR A 166 -0.84 6.31 -18.68
C TYR A 166 -2.22 6.99 -18.61
N PHE A 167 -2.74 7.27 -17.42
CA PHE A 167 -4.09 7.80 -17.26
C PHE A 167 -4.08 9.34 -17.21
N LYS A 168 -4.02 9.99 -18.38
CA LYS A 168 -4.22 11.45 -18.49
C LYS A 168 -5.69 11.79 -18.18
N PRO A 169 -5.99 12.71 -17.25
CA PRO A 169 -7.38 13.03 -16.90
C PRO A 169 -8.12 13.67 -18.08
N ASN A 170 -9.35 13.23 -18.33
CA ASN A 170 -10.25 13.88 -19.29
C ASN A 170 -10.76 15.19 -18.69
N LEU A 171 -10.21 16.32 -19.16
CA LEU A 171 -10.60 17.65 -18.71
C LEU A 171 -11.82 18.15 -19.50
N PRO A 172 -12.77 18.84 -18.84
CA PRO A 172 -13.92 19.42 -19.52
C PRO A 172 -13.48 20.50 -20.52
N VAL A 173 -14.06 20.42 -21.71
CA VAL A 173 -13.90 21.40 -22.79
C VAL A 173 -15.26 22.03 -23.05
N ILE A 174 -15.32 23.35 -22.93
CA ILE A 174 -16.51 24.14 -23.22
C ILE A 174 -16.25 25.03 -24.44
N GLU A 175 -17.31 25.40 -25.16
CA GLU A 175 -17.23 26.43 -26.19
C GLU A 175 -17.59 27.79 -25.59
N TYR A 176 -16.74 28.79 -25.80
CA TYR A 176 -16.96 30.12 -25.26
C TYR A 176 -18.19 30.79 -25.91
N LYS A 177 -19.10 31.26 -25.05
CA LYS A 177 -20.26 32.07 -25.44
C LYS A 177 -20.17 33.40 -24.68
N ASN A 178 -20.30 34.52 -25.39
CA ASN A 178 -20.23 35.89 -24.85
C ASN A 178 -21.33 36.20 -23.79
N THR A 179 -22.22 35.24 -23.53
CA THR A 179 -23.38 35.31 -22.64
C THR A 179 -23.37 34.26 -21.52
N GLY A 180 -22.25 33.56 -21.27
CA GLY A 180 -22.16 32.40 -20.34
C GLY A 180 -21.09 32.47 -19.23
N GLU A 181 -20.89 31.32 -18.54
CA GLU A 181 -20.19 31.02 -17.25
C GLU A 181 -18.84 31.69 -16.94
N ILE A 182 -18.15 32.28 -17.93
CA ILE A 182 -16.86 32.98 -17.74
C ILE A 182 -17.13 34.48 -17.74
N ASN A 183 -16.88 35.14 -16.61
CA ASN A 183 -16.99 36.60 -16.48
C ASN A 183 -16.16 37.31 -17.57
N LYS A 184 -16.75 38.33 -18.21
CA LYS A 184 -16.11 39.10 -19.30
C LYS A 184 -14.75 39.68 -18.90
N GLU A 185 -14.58 40.07 -17.64
CA GLU A 185 -13.32 40.61 -17.11
C GLU A 185 -12.18 39.57 -17.07
N ASN A 186 -12.53 38.27 -17.05
CA ASN A 186 -11.58 37.15 -17.00
C ASN A 186 -11.61 36.33 -18.31
N ALA A 187 -12.17 36.88 -19.39
CA ALA A 187 -12.37 36.19 -20.66
C ALA A 187 -11.13 36.28 -21.58
N ASN A 188 -9.94 35.98 -21.04
CA ASN A 188 -8.69 35.91 -21.79
C ASN A 188 -7.88 34.66 -21.44
N CYS A 189 -7.05 34.22 -22.37
CA CYS A 189 -6.11 33.14 -22.14
C CYS A 189 -4.78 33.70 -21.68
N SER A 190 -4.30 33.30 -20.50
CA SER A 190 -3.01 33.78 -19.97
C SER A 190 -1.78 33.19 -20.68
N ILE A 191 -1.95 32.20 -21.57
CA ILE A 191 -0.84 31.59 -22.32
C ILE A 191 -0.54 32.41 -23.60
N CYS A 192 -1.56 32.65 -24.44
CA CYS A 192 -1.40 33.42 -25.67
C CYS A 192 -1.71 34.92 -25.50
N LEU A 193 -2.19 35.33 -24.32
CA LEU A 193 -2.59 36.70 -23.98
C LEU A 193 -3.73 37.27 -24.84
N ALA A 194 -4.49 36.41 -25.52
CA ALA A 194 -5.62 36.80 -26.36
C ALA A 194 -6.97 36.68 -25.62
N GLU A 195 -7.92 37.54 -25.97
CA GLU A 195 -9.33 37.43 -25.54
C GLU A 195 -10.01 36.23 -26.21
N TYR A 196 -11.04 35.68 -25.54
CA TYR A 196 -11.81 34.57 -26.08
C TYR A 196 -12.82 35.03 -27.13
N ASN A 197 -12.82 34.35 -28.28
CA ASN A 197 -13.81 34.55 -29.33
C ASN A 197 -14.97 33.58 -29.18
N VAL A 198 -16.13 33.96 -29.73
CA VAL A 198 -17.32 33.08 -29.75
C VAL A 198 -16.97 31.78 -30.48
N ASN A 199 -17.31 30.65 -29.86
CA ASN A 199 -16.99 29.27 -30.29
C ASN A 199 -15.52 28.83 -30.08
N ASP A 200 -14.70 29.62 -29.39
CA ASP A 200 -13.38 29.13 -28.97
C ASP A 200 -13.54 27.94 -28.01
N LYS A 201 -12.74 26.90 -28.21
CA LYS A 201 -12.70 25.74 -27.31
C LYS A 201 -11.82 26.07 -26.11
N ILE A 202 -12.44 26.13 -24.93
CA ILE A 202 -11.80 26.46 -23.67
C ILE A 202 -11.77 25.22 -22.80
N LYS A 203 -10.59 24.88 -22.28
CA LYS A 203 -10.39 23.76 -21.36
C LYS A 203 -10.30 24.31 -19.94
N ILE A 204 -11.08 23.74 -19.03
CA ILE A 204 -11.12 24.14 -17.62
C ILE A 204 -10.37 23.09 -16.79
N LEU A 205 -9.41 23.54 -15.99
CA LEU A 205 -8.62 22.69 -15.09
C LEU A 205 -9.39 22.43 -13.78
N PRO A 206 -9.03 21.39 -13.00
CA PRO A 206 -9.64 21.12 -11.69
C PRO A 206 -9.43 22.26 -10.67
N CYS A 207 -8.46 23.14 -10.90
CA CYS A 207 -8.26 24.36 -10.11
C CYS A 207 -9.15 25.53 -10.55
N ASN A 208 -10.11 25.30 -11.45
CA ASN A 208 -11.03 26.27 -12.07
C ASN A 208 -10.40 27.34 -12.97
N HIS A 209 -9.10 27.25 -13.27
CA HIS A 209 -8.49 28.09 -14.30
C HIS A 209 -8.82 27.56 -15.71
N HIS A 210 -8.93 28.47 -16.66
CA HIS A 210 -9.40 28.21 -18.02
C HIS A 210 -8.44 28.78 -19.06
N PHE A 211 -8.25 28.04 -20.15
CA PHE A 211 -7.33 28.38 -21.23
C PHE A 211 -7.88 27.87 -22.56
N HIS A 212 -7.41 28.42 -23.70
CA HIS A 212 -7.66 27.80 -25.00
C HIS A 212 -7.16 26.36 -25.01
N LEU A 213 -7.96 25.44 -25.57
CA LEU A 213 -7.66 24.02 -25.67
C LEU A 213 -6.25 23.77 -26.22
N ASN A 214 -5.91 24.42 -27.34
CA ASN A 214 -4.64 24.22 -28.01
C ASN A 214 -3.47 24.75 -27.17
N CYS A 215 -3.62 25.94 -26.57
CA CYS A 215 -2.55 26.56 -25.77
C CYS A 215 -2.20 25.73 -24.55
N ILE A 216 -3.20 25.19 -23.86
CA ILE A 216 -2.97 24.37 -22.68
C ILE A 216 -2.51 22.96 -23.03
N ASP A 217 -2.93 22.40 -24.16
CA ASP A 217 -2.44 21.09 -24.61
C ASP A 217 -0.97 21.16 -25.05
N GLU A 218 -0.51 22.26 -25.64
CA GLU A 218 0.91 22.51 -25.86
C GLU A 218 1.68 22.66 -24.55
N TRP A 219 1.13 23.37 -23.57
CA TRP A 219 1.73 23.50 -22.24
C TRP A 219 1.92 22.14 -21.56
N PHE A 220 0.90 21.27 -21.63
CA PHE A 220 0.97 19.91 -21.07
C PHE A 220 1.93 18.96 -21.79
N ASN A 221 2.52 19.36 -22.93
CA ASN A 221 3.64 18.61 -23.51
C ASN A 221 4.97 18.92 -22.82
N ILE A 222 5.03 20.03 -22.06
CA ILE A 222 6.19 20.47 -21.30
C ILE A 222 6.01 20.13 -19.82
N ASP A 223 4.87 20.54 -19.25
CA ASP A 223 4.61 20.46 -17.81
C ASP A 223 3.12 20.25 -17.50
N ASP A 224 2.78 19.23 -16.70
CA ASP A 224 1.41 18.89 -16.27
C ASP A 224 0.94 19.69 -15.03
N ILE A 225 1.31 20.98 -14.98
CA ILE A 225 0.93 21.92 -13.91
C ILE A 225 0.17 23.10 -14.48
N CYS A 226 -0.75 23.65 -13.67
CA CYS A 226 -1.47 24.87 -14.05
C CYS A 226 -0.49 26.07 -14.19
N PRO A 227 -0.50 26.79 -15.32
CA PRO A 227 0.36 27.97 -15.52
C PRO A 227 0.15 29.09 -14.48
N LEU A 228 -1.05 29.18 -13.89
CA LEU A 228 -1.44 30.25 -12.99
C LEU A 228 -1.17 29.93 -11.51
N CYS A 229 -1.58 28.75 -11.03
CA CYS A 229 -1.45 28.39 -9.62
C CYS A 229 -0.42 27.32 -9.32
N LYS A 230 0.26 26.79 -10.35
CA LYS A 230 1.26 25.71 -10.25
C LYS A 230 0.75 24.42 -9.60
N LYS A 231 -0.57 24.26 -9.46
CA LYS A 231 -1.17 23.02 -8.96
C LYS A 231 -1.12 21.93 -10.04
N PRO A 232 -0.80 20.68 -9.68
CA PRO A 232 -0.83 19.56 -10.61
C PRO A 232 -2.27 19.31 -11.10
N ILE A 233 -2.41 18.83 -12.33
CA ILE A 233 -3.73 18.48 -12.89
C ILE A 233 -4.19 17.12 -12.37
N ASN A 234 -3.23 16.24 -12.07
CA ASN A 234 -3.52 14.91 -11.54
C ASN A 234 -3.76 15.00 -10.04
N ILE A 235 -5.02 14.79 -9.65
CA ILE A 235 -5.55 14.82 -8.27
C ILE A 235 -4.78 13.86 -7.35
N LEU A 236 -4.09 12.86 -7.89
CA LEU A 236 -3.30 11.93 -7.09
C LEU A 236 -2.05 12.57 -6.46
N TYR A 237 -1.47 13.62 -7.06
CA TYR A 237 -0.34 14.34 -6.44
C TYR A 237 -0.78 15.05 -5.16
N ASP A 238 -2.00 15.60 -5.11
CA ASP A 238 -2.60 16.20 -3.91
C ASP A 238 -2.89 15.17 -2.79
N LEU A 239 -2.79 13.86 -3.05
CA LEU A 239 -2.91 12.80 -2.02
C LEU A 239 -1.56 12.29 -1.50
N ILE A 240 -0.46 12.68 -2.16
CA ILE A 240 0.91 12.27 -1.82
C ILE A 240 1.65 13.36 -1.03
N ASP A 241 1.26 14.63 -1.21
CA ASP A 241 1.69 15.79 -0.41
C ASP A 241 0.75 16.06 0.79
#